data_AF-A0A8C7CKZ2-F1
#
_entry.id   AF-A0A8C7CKZ2-F1
#
_cell.length_a   1.000
_cell.length_b   1.000
_cell.length_c   1.000
_cell.angle_alpha   90.00
_cell.angle_beta   90.00
_cell.angle_gamma   90.00
#
_symmetry.space_group_name_H-M   'P 1'
#
loop_
_entity.id
_entity.type
_entity.pdbx_description
1 polymer ?
#
loop_
_entity_poly.entity_id
_entity_poly.type
_entity_poly.pdbx_seq_one_letter_code
_entity_poly.pdbx_strand_id
1 'polypeptide(L)'
;NVFFFQEEEEEEEEEDMVDPLEVVRDKCAQAEHCVHARAKLEDCESRVGSKSETREDCTEELFDFLHARDHCVLFVSIAFKLFNLGQTVPGAFHKLPTISWVDSGPFLLTELV
;
A
#
# COMPACT_ATOMS: atom_id res chain seq x y z
N ASN A 1 -13.95 -8.91 -29.76
CA ASN A 1 -15.37 -8.54 -29.56
C ASN A 1 -15.58 -8.35 -28.06
N VAL A 2 -15.39 -7.12 -27.61
CA VAL A 2 -15.66 -6.69 -26.24
C VAL A 2 -17.18 -6.54 -26.13
N PHE A 3 -17.82 -7.34 -25.30
CA PHE A 3 -19.26 -7.25 -25.05
C PHE A 3 -19.47 -6.11 -24.04
N PHE A 4 -19.89 -4.97 -24.58
CA PHE A 4 -20.32 -3.76 -23.88
C PHE A 4 -21.55 -4.12 -23.04
N PHE A 5 -21.46 -4.03 -21.71
CA PHE A 5 -22.67 -3.96 -20.89
C PHE A 5 -23.23 -2.55 -21.04
N GLN A 6 -24.47 -2.46 -21.50
CA GLN A 6 -25.22 -1.21 -21.63
C GLN A 6 -25.44 -0.57 -20.26
N GLU A 7 -25.21 0.74 -20.23
CA GLU A 7 -25.55 1.70 -19.20
C GLU A 7 -27.05 1.64 -18.86
N GLU A 8 -27.36 1.57 -17.57
CA GLU A 8 -28.51 2.28 -17.02
C GLU A 8 -27.95 3.23 -15.95
N GLU A 9 -28.16 4.52 -16.20
CA GLU A 9 -27.76 5.66 -15.38
C GLU A 9 -28.43 5.61 -14.00
N GLU A 10 -27.63 5.59 -12.94
CA GLU A 10 -27.96 6.21 -11.65
C GLU A 10 -26.89 7.27 -11.38
N GLU A 11 -27.01 8.43 -12.03
CA GLU A 11 -26.33 9.65 -11.61
C GLU A 11 -27.02 10.18 -10.34
N GLU A 12 -26.72 9.60 -9.17
CA GLU A 12 -27.08 10.20 -7.89
C GLU A 12 -25.82 10.38 -7.03
N GLU A 13 -25.36 11.64 -6.98
CA GLU A 13 -24.41 12.24 -6.03
C GLU A 13 -23.08 11.46 -5.80
N GLU A 14 -22.13 11.57 -6.73
CA GLU A 14 -20.70 11.30 -6.47
C GLU A 14 -20.11 12.33 -5.48
N GLU A 15 -20.54 12.29 -4.23
CA GLU A 15 -19.90 13.04 -3.14
C GLU A 15 -18.66 12.25 -2.70
N ASP A 16 -17.49 12.57 -3.27
CA ASP A 16 -16.13 12.18 -2.82
C ASP A 16 -16.03 10.80 -2.12
N MET A 17 -16.60 9.75 -2.74
CA MET A 17 -16.53 8.40 -2.19
C MET A 17 -15.13 7.83 -2.44
N VAL A 18 -14.17 8.20 -1.59
CA VAL A 18 -12.79 7.72 -1.66
C VAL A 18 -12.79 6.22 -1.36
N ASP A 19 -12.33 5.40 -2.31
CA ASP A 19 -12.14 3.96 -2.10
C ASP A 19 -11.14 3.77 -0.94
N PRO A 20 -11.55 3.19 0.20
CA PRO A 20 -10.65 2.92 1.31
C PRO A 20 -9.44 2.08 0.90
N LEU A 21 -9.56 1.28 -0.17
CA LEU A 21 -8.47 0.51 -0.75
C LEU A 21 -7.41 1.41 -1.41
N GLU A 22 -7.79 2.52 -2.04
CA GLU A 22 -6.84 3.48 -2.63
C GLU A 22 -6.02 4.17 -1.54
N VAL A 23 -6.66 4.60 -0.46
CA VAL A 23 -5.96 5.19 0.70
C VAL A 23 -4.94 4.21 1.29
N VAL A 24 -5.29 2.92 1.40
CA VAL A 24 -4.38 1.89 1.90
C VAL A 24 -3.26 1.62 0.90
N ARG A 25 -3.56 1.60 -0.41
CA ARG A 25 -2.54 1.44 -1.47
C ARG A 25 -1.52 2.56 -1.47
N ASP A 26 -1.94 3.81 -1.26
CA ASP A 26 -1.03 4.97 -1.21
C ASP A 26 -0.14 4.94 0.03
N LYS A 27 -0.68 4.53 1.17
CA LYS A 27 0.10 4.30 2.40
C LYS A 27 1.09 3.15 2.22
N CYS A 28 0.66 2.06 1.59
CA CYS A 28 1.51 0.91 1.32
C CYS A 28 2.59 1.21 0.28
N ALA A 29 2.33 2.08 -0.69
CA ALA A 29 3.32 2.51 -1.67
C ALA A 29 4.50 3.27 -1.05
N GLN A 30 4.30 3.89 0.13
CA GLN A 30 5.34 4.59 0.89
C GLN A 30 6.15 3.68 1.82
N ALA A 31 5.76 2.41 1.98
CA ALA A 31 6.53 1.46 2.79
C ALA A 31 7.90 1.21 2.15
N GLU A 32 8.95 1.09 2.98
CA GLU A 32 10.36 0.98 2.54
C GLU A 32 10.57 -0.08 1.42
N HIS A 33 10.01 -1.27 1.61
CA HIS A 33 10.11 -2.36 0.63
C HIS A 33 9.36 -2.06 -0.68
N CYS A 34 8.23 -1.35 -0.61
CA CYS A 34 7.46 -0.94 -1.79
C CYS A 34 8.14 0.19 -2.55
N VAL A 35 8.78 1.13 -1.84
CA VAL A 35 9.56 2.23 -2.44
C VAL A 35 10.74 1.69 -3.24
N HIS A 36 11.45 0.69 -2.72
CA HIS A 36 12.57 0.09 -3.45
C HIS A 36 12.13 -0.66 -4.72
N ALA A 37 11.04 -1.44 -4.63
CA ALA A 37 10.47 -2.12 -5.79
C ALA A 37 9.94 -1.13 -6.85
N ARG A 38 9.30 -0.05 -6.40
CA ARG A 38 8.83 1.04 -7.25
C ARG A 38 9.99 1.76 -7.96
N ALA A 39 11.09 2.04 -7.27
CA ALA A 39 12.25 2.68 -7.87
C ALA A 39 12.84 1.82 -9.02
N LYS A 40 12.88 0.49 -8.86
CA LYS A 40 13.32 -0.42 -9.93
C LYS A 40 12.38 -0.42 -11.13
N LEU A 41 11.07 -0.35 -10.88
CA LEU A 41 10.08 -0.23 -11.95
C LEU A 41 10.27 1.07 -12.73
N GLU A 42 10.41 2.20 -12.03
CA GLU A 42 10.66 3.52 -12.66
C GLU A 42 11.98 3.51 -13.48
N ASP A 43 13.02 2.86 -12.97
CA ASP A 43 14.30 2.68 -13.69
C ASP A 43 14.12 1.84 -14.97
N CYS A 44 13.34 0.75 -14.91
CA CYS A 44 13.02 -0.07 -16.08
C CYS A 44 12.19 0.73 -17.11
N GLU A 45 11.16 1.44 -16.65
CA GLU A 45 10.30 2.27 -17.51
C GLU A 45 11.11 3.37 -18.22
N SER A 46 12.05 4.00 -17.52
CA SER A 46 12.98 4.97 -18.11
C SER A 46 13.87 4.31 -19.18
N ARG A 47 14.39 3.11 -18.92
CA ARG A 47 15.22 2.35 -19.86
C ARG A 47 14.44 1.91 -21.09
N VAL A 48 13.23 1.39 -20.92
CA VAL A 48 12.36 0.93 -22.03
C VAL A 48 11.81 2.12 -22.81
N GLY A 49 11.35 3.18 -22.12
CA GLY A 49 10.83 4.40 -22.74
C GLY A 49 11.87 5.18 -23.54
N SER A 50 13.15 5.08 -23.19
CA SER A 50 14.25 5.69 -23.95
C SER A 50 14.59 4.96 -25.25
N LYS A 51 14.13 3.72 -25.44
CA LYS A 51 14.42 2.90 -26.62
C LYS A 51 13.23 2.88 -27.56
N SER A 52 13.45 3.21 -28.84
CA SER A 52 12.39 3.23 -29.86
C SER A 52 11.94 1.82 -30.30
N GLU A 53 12.80 0.82 -30.14
CA GLU A 53 12.51 -0.58 -30.49
C GLU A 53 13.26 -1.50 -29.52
N THR A 54 12.52 -2.18 -28.66
CA THR A 54 13.06 -2.99 -27.57
C THR A 54 12.15 -4.18 -27.33
N ARG A 55 12.75 -5.34 -27.03
CA ARG A 55 12.04 -6.58 -26.65
C ARG A 55 11.94 -6.74 -25.12
N GLU A 56 12.54 -5.81 -24.39
CA GLU A 56 12.50 -5.74 -22.94
C GLU A 56 11.14 -5.21 -22.48
N ASP A 57 10.60 -5.80 -21.42
CA ASP A 57 9.32 -5.47 -20.80
C ASP A 57 9.50 -5.40 -19.29
N CYS A 58 8.83 -4.45 -18.63
CA CYS A 58 8.99 -4.17 -17.20
C CYS A 58 8.00 -4.95 -16.32
N THR A 59 7.45 -6.05 -16.83
CA THR A 59 6.45 -6.85 -16.11
C THR A 59 7.02 -7.56 -14.90
N GLU A 60 8.31 -7.92 -14.90
CA GLU A 60 8.98 -8.52 -13.74
C GLU A 60 9.02 -7.54 -12.57
N GLU A 61 9.51 -6.32 -12.79
CA GLU A 61 9.59 -5.26 -11.78
C GLU A 61 8.19 -4.82 -11.32
N LEU A 62 7.21 -4.84 -12.24
CA LEU A 62 5.82 -4.57 -11.90
C LEU A 62 5.25 -5.63 -10.96
N PHE A 63 5.48 -6.93 -11.23
CA PHE A 63 5.02 -8.00 -10.35
C PHE A 63 5.70 -7.96 -8.98
N ASP A 64 6.97 -7.59 -8.91
CA ASP A 64 7.69 -7.39 -7.64
C ASP A 64 7.06 -6.25 -6.81
N PHE A 65 6.74 -5.13 -7.45
CA PHE A 65 6.05 -4.01 -6.79
C PHE A 65 4.66 -4.40 -6.31
N LEU A 66 3.88 -5.10 -7.15
CA LEU A 66 2.55 -5.58 -6.78
C LEU A 66 2.61 -6.57 -5.61
N HIS A 67 3.56 -7.50 -5.61
CA HIS A 67 3.73 -8.46 -4.54
C HIS A 67 4.02 -7.77 -3.19
N ALA A 68 4.91 -6.78 -3.20
CA ALA A 68 5.23 -5.98 -2.01
C ALA A 68 4.00 -5.22 -1.50
N ARG A 69 3.26 -4.57 -2.40
CA ARG A 69 2.07 -3.78 -2.07
C ARG A 69 0.96 -4.65 -1.53
N ASP A 70 0.68 -5.79 -2.15
CA ASP A 70 -0.40 -6.70 -1.74
C ASP A 70 -0.12 -7.30 -0.37
N HIS A 71 1.14 -7.63 -0.06
CA HIS A 71 1.54 -8.06 1.28
C HIS A 71 1.23 -6.99 2.34
N CYS A 72 1.49 -5.71 2.04
CA CYS A 72 1.13 -4.60 2.91
C CYS A 72 -0.39 -4.41 3.03
N VAL A 73 -1.14 -4.42 1.91
CA VAL A 73 -2.60 -4.26 1.90
C VAL A 73 -3.28 -5.37 2.71
N LEU A 74 -2.80 -6.62 2.61
CA LEU A 74 -3.31 -7.73 3.41
C LEU A 74 -3.06 -7.49 4.90
N PHE A 75 -1.85 -7.09 5.29
CA PHE A 75 -1.53 -6.79 6.67
C PHE A 75 -2.41 -5.65 7.23
N VAL A 76 -2.57 -4.55 6.48
CA VAL A 76 -3.38 -3.39 6.88
C VAL A 76 -4.86 -3.74 6.93
N SER A 77 -5.38 -4.49 5.95
CA SER A 77 -6.79 -4.90 5.91
C SER A 77 -7.13 -5.85 7.05
N ILE A 78 -6.23 -6.80 7.37
CA ILE A 78 -6.39 -7.70 8.52
C ILE A 78 -6.34 -6.89 9.82
N ALA A 79 -5.35 -5.99 9.99
CA ALA A 79 -5.24 -5.15 11.17
C ALA A 79 -6.46 -4.24 11.36
N PHE A 80 -6.96 -3.62 10.29
CA PHE A 80 -8.17 -2.79 10.31
C PHE A 80 -9.40 -3.61 10.66
N LYS A 81 -9.57 -4.80 10.08
CA LYS A 81 -10.66 -5.71 10.46
C LYS A 81 -10.56 -6.13 11.92
N LEU A 82 -9.37 -6.46 12.42
CA LEU A 82 -9.17 -6.85 13.83
C LEU A 82 -9.48 -5.69 14.80
N PHE A 83 -9.08 -4.46 14.45
CA PHE A 83 -9.39 -3.25 15.21
C PHE A 83 -10.91 -2.95 15.23
N ASN A 84 -11.58 -3.03 14.07
CA ASN A 84 -13.03 -2.80 13.96
C ASN A 84 -13.88 -3.93 14.55
N LEU A 85 -13.37 -5.17 14.59
CA LEU A 85 -14.07 -6.29 15.24
C LEU A 85 -13.95 -6.26 16.78
N GLY A 86 -13.39 -5.18 17.35
CA GLY A 86 -13.30 -5.01 18.81
C GLY A 86 -12.46 -6.07 19.51
N GLN A 87 -11.59 -6.78 18.78
CA GLN A 87 -10.63 -7.69 19.36
C GLN A 87 -9.47 -6.86 19.93
N THR A 88 -9.71 -6.19 21.05
CA THR A 88 -8.62 -5.74 21.93
C THR A 88 -7.85 -6.99 22.30
N VAL A 89 -6.63 -7.16 21.81
CA VAL A 89 -5.76 -8.22 22.32
C VAL A 89 -5.53 -7.92 23.80
N PRO A 90 -6.00 -8.75 24.75
CA PRO A 90 -5.65 -8.54 26.15
C PRO A 90 -4.23 -9.08 26.32
N GLY A 91 -3.24 -8.20 26.17
CA GLY A 91 -1.84 -8.59 26.04
C GLY A 91 -0.86 -7.63 26.68
N ALA A 92 -1.03 -7.39 27.98
CA ALA A 92 0.03 -7.14 28.96
C ALA A 92 1.36 -6.53 28.46
N PHE A 93 1.41 -5.19 28.38
CA PHE A 93 2.66 -4.45 28.56
C PHE A 93 3.06 -4.46 30.05
N HIS A 94 3.38 -5.63 30.61
CA HIS A 94 4.00 -5.72 31.93
C HIS A 94 5.25 -6.58 31.84
N LYS A 95 6.40 -5.88 31.93
CA LYS A 95 7.79 -6.36 31.99
C LYS A 95 8.42 -6.92 30.70
N LEU A 96 9.06 -6.03 29.96
CA LEU A 96 10.38 -6.34 29.37
C LEU A 96 11.44 -5.69 30.26
N PRO A 97 12.34 -6.46 30.91
CA PRO A 97 13.52 -5.90 31.52
C PRO A 97 14.57 -5.62 30.43
N THR A 98 15.12 -4.40 30.48
CA THR A 98 16.36 -3.95 29.84
C THR A 98 16.40 -3.98 28.30
N ILE A 99 15.82 -2.96 27.67
CA ILE A 99 16.29 -2.45 26.37
C ILE A 99 16.86 -1.05 26.63
N SER A 100 18.14 -0.90 26.32
CA SER A 100 18.88 0.36 26.34
C SER A 100 18.25 1.33 25.36
N TRP A 101 17.74 2.44 25.88
CA TRP A 101 17.30 3.60 25.10
C TRP A 101 18.52 4.30 24.50
N VAL A 102 18.72 4.13 23.19
CA VAL A 102 19.50 4.93 22.21
C VAL A 102 19.30 4.13 20.91
N ASP A 103 18.23 4.33 20.15
CA ASP A 103 18.28 5.18 18.93
C ASP A 103 16.88 5.50 18.36
N SER A 104 15.82 5.50 19.16
CA SER A 104 14.47 5.86 18.68
C SER A 104 14.09 7.26 19.16
N GLY A 105 14.39 8.24 18.31
CA GLY A 105 13.90 9.62 18.46
C GLY A 105 12.37 9.70 18.51
N PRO A 106 11.83 10.82 18.99
CA PRO A 106 10.42 10.97 19.32
C PRO A 106 9.57 11.18 18.06
N PHE A 107 9.12 10.09 17.42
CA PHE A 107 7.93 10.17 16.56
C PHE A 107 6.70 10.18 17.48
N LEU A 108 6.40 11.39 17.96
CA LEU A 108 5.20 11.71 18.71
C LEU A 108 3.97 11.40 17.85
N LEU A 109 3.17 10.47 18.36
CA LEU A 109 1.75 10.28 18.08
C LEU A 109 0.97 11.58 18.36
N THR A 110 1.07 12.58 17.48
CA THR A 110 0.27 13.82 17.58
C THR A 110 -0.44 14.23 16.30
N GLU A 111 -0.28 13.54 15.18
CA GLU A 111 -1.08 13.82 13.96
C GLU A 111 -1.94 12.59 13.61
N LEU A 112 -2.89 12.32 14.49
CA LEU A 112 -4.01 11.41 14.24
C LEU A 112 -5.35 12.17 14.30
N VAL A 113 -5.35 13.40 13.77
CA VAL A 113 -6.53 14.16 13.34
C VAL A 113 -6.29 14.62 11.93
#